data_AF-A0A392QCP9-F1
#
_entry.id   AF-A0A392QCP9-F1
#
_cell.length_a   1.000
_cell.length_b   1.000
_cell.length_c   1.000
_cell.angle_alpha   90.00
_cell.angle_beta   90.00
_cell.angle_gamma   90.00
#
_symmetry.space_group_name_H-M   'P 1'
#
loop_
_entity.id
_entity.type
_entity.pdbx_description
1 polymer ?
#
loop_
_entity_poly.entity_id
_entity_poly.type
_entity_poly.pdbx_seq_one_letter_code
_entity_poly.pdbx_strand_id
1 'polypeptide(L)'
;FSVFLIYQLVGRLDNSAVSATGAKLAFKSNEEVAFQVRTVPLDEVIPTSERVLLLKIDVQGWEYHVLKGASKLLSRKGSQAPYLIYEEDERLLQASNSSSKEIRDFLRSVGYHDCTQHGTDAHCTKKD
;
A
#
# COMPACT_ATOMS: atom_id res chain seq x y z
N PHE A 1 5.06 -15.17 -7.48
CA PHE A 1 5.99 -14.05 -7.69
C PHE A 1 5.67 -13.34 -9.00
N SER A 2 5.53 -12.03 -8.94
CA SER A 2 5.44 -11.18 -10.13
C SER A 2 6.70 -10.32 -10.19
N VAL A 3 7.15 -9.97 -11.40
CA VAL A 3 8.30 -9.07 -11.58
C VAL A 3 7.74 -7.70 -11.94
N PHE A 4 8.10 -6.69 -11.15
CA PHE A 4 7.70 -5.31 -11.36
C PHE A 4 8.91 -4.50 -11.82
N LEU A 5 8.69 -3.61 -12.79
CA LEU A 5 9.65 -2.57 -13.11
C LEU A 5 9.48 -1.45 -12.07
N ILE A 6 10.54 -1.16 -11.33
CA ILE A 6 10.60 -0.08 -10.35
C ILE A 6 11.50 1.02 -10.91
N TYR A 7 11.06 2.25 -10.75
CA TYR A 7 11.78 3.47 -11.07
C TYR A 7 12.26 4.11 -9.77
N GLN A 8 13.58 4.28 -9.65
CA GLN A 8 14.23 4.96 -8.55
C GLN A 8 14.86 6.25 -9.04
N LEU A 9 14.71 7.33 -8.27
CA LEU A 9 15.38 8.58 -8.57
C LEU A 9 16.82 8.57 -8.06
N VAL A 10 17.76 8.97 -8.92
CA VAL A 10 19.18 9.07 -8.56
C VAL A 10 19.35 10.08 -7.42
N GLY A 11 20.09 9.68 -6.39
CA GLY A 11 20.35 10.53 -5.20
C GLY A 11 19.34 10.37 -4.06
N ARG A 12 18.32 9.51 -4.20
CA ARG A 12 17.47 9.07 -3.09
C ARG A 12 17.33 7.55 -3.09
N LEU A 13 17.19 6.95 -1.91
CA LEU A 13 17.04 5.50 -1.73
C LEU A 13 15.61 5.09 -1.37
N ASP A 14 14.78 6.04 -0.95
CA ASP A 14 13.43 5.84 -0.40
C ASP A 14 12.30 6.12 -1.41
N ASN A 15 12.58 6.87 -2.49
CA ASN A 15 11.57 7.26 -3.48
C ASN A 15 11.58 6.36 -4.72
N SER A 16 11.13 5.12 -4.53
CA SER A 16 10.94 4.14 -5.60
C SER A 16 9.45 3.99 -5.93
N ALA A 17 9.08 3.89 -7.20
CA ALA A 17 7.71 3.61 -7.60
C ALA A 17 7.66 2.69 -8.82
N VAL A 18 6.58 1.94 -8.98
CA VAL A 18 6.39 1.07 -10.16
C VAL A 18 6.13 1.89 -11.43
N SER A 19 5.74 3.17 -11.31
CA SER A 19 5.59 4.07 -12.46
C SER A 19 6.60 5.21 -12.40
N ALA A 20 7.20 5.55 -13.55
CA ALA A 20 8.08 6.71 -13.70
C ALA A 20 7.37 8.01 -13.28
N THR A 21 6.08 8.12 -13.63
CA THR A 21 5.22 9.22 -13.20
C THR A 21 5.11 9.26 -11.68
N GLY A 22 4.80 8.15 -11.01
CA GLY A 22 4.73 8.08 -9.55
C GLY A 22 6.05 8.50 -8.88
N ALA A 23 7.18 7.99 -9.40
CA ALA A 23 8.51 8.34 -8.89
C ALA A 23 8.79 9.85 -8.99
N LYS A 24 8.48 10.48 -10.13
CA LYS A 24 8.66 11.93 -10.35
C LYS A 24 7.63 12.81 -9.65
N LEU A 25 6.41 12.30 -9.46
CA LEU A 25 5.37 12.98 -8.72
C LEU A 25 5.71 13.09 -7.23
N ALA A 26 6.46 12.13 -6.70
CA ALA A 26 6.99 12.15 -5.34
C ALA A 26 8.20 13.09 -5.18
N PHE A 27 8.99 13.33 -6.24
CA PHE A 27 10.17 14.21 -6.15
C PHE A 27 10.62 14.81 -7.49
N LYS A 28 11.09 16.07 -7.46
CA LYS A 28 11.61 16.80 -8.63
C LYS A 28 13.10 16.49 -8.90
N SER A 29 13.39 15.27 -9.38
CA SER A 29 14.70 14.92 -9.98
C SER A 29 14.52 14.56 -11.46
N ASN A 30 15.55 14.80 -12.26
CA ASN A 30 15.53 14.54 -13.71
C ASN A 30 16.18 13.20 -14.11
N GLU A 31 16.87 12.51 -13.19
CA GLU A 31 17.54 11.23 -13.49
C GLU A 31 16.84 10.07 -12.76
N GLU A 32 16.45 9.05 -13.53
CA GLU A 32 15.78 7.85 -13.05
C GLU A 32 16.52 6.58 -13.51
N VAL A 33 16.57 5.58 -12.62
CA VAL A 33 17.07 4.25 -12.92
C VAL A 33 15.91 3.28 -12.79
N ALA A 34 15.65 2.54 -13.86
CA ALA A 34 14.66 1.47 -13.86
C ALA A 34 15.33 0.12 -13.58
N PHE A 35 14.80 -0.65 -12.64
CA PHE A 35 15.26 -2.02 -12.37
C PHE A 35 14.10 -2.94 -12.04
N GLN A 36 14.31 -4.24 -12.21
CA GLN A 36 13.29 -5.25 -11.97
C GLN A 36 13.39 -5.80 -10.55
N VAL A 37 12.25 -5.85 -9.86
CA VAL A 37 12.13 -6.41 -8.50
C VAL A 37 11.09 -7.51 -8.50
N ARG A 38 11.40 -8.63 -7.84
CA ARG A 38 10.41 -9.67 -7.58
C ARG A 38 9.52 -9.24 -6.42
N THR A 39 8.22 -9.35 -6.61
CA THR A 39 7.23 -9.09 -5.57
C THR A 39 6.52 -10.38 -5.17
N VAL A 40 6.04 -10.39 -3.94
CA VAL A 40 5.32 -11.49 -3.31
C VAL A 40 4.11 -10.91 -2.57
N PRO A 41 2.93 -11.55 -2.60
CA PRO A 41 1.80 -11.15 -1.76
C PRO A 41 2.16 -11.21 -0.27
N LEU A 42 1.69 -10.25 0.52
CA LEU A 42 1.89 -10.28 1.98
C LEU A 42 1.28 -11.53 2.62
N ASP A 43 0.21 -12.06 2.05
CA ASP A 43 -0.42 -13.32 2.49
C ASP A 43 0.49 -14.56 2.37
N GLU A 44 1.55 -14.51 1.53
CA GLU A 44 2.55 -15.58 1.42
C GLU A 44 3.73 -15.37 2.39
N VAL A 45 3.92 -14.15 2.90
CA VAL A 45 5.03 -13.78 3.78
C VAL A 45 4.65 -13.89 5.25
N ILE A 46 3.42 -13.50 5.60
CA ILE A 46 2.95 -13.43 6.99
C ILE A 46 2.05 -14.63 7.31
N PRO A 47 2.52 -15.59 8.12
CA PRO A 47 1.73 -16.77 8.49
C PRO A 47 0.39 -16.41 9.14
N THR A 48 -0.61 -17.29 9.01
CA THR A 48 -1.93 -17.11 9.63
C THR A 48 -1.89 -17.17 11.16
N SER A 49 -0.88 -17.83 11.73
CA SER A 49 -0.64 -17.90 13.17
C SER A 49 -0.05 -16.60 13.74
N GLU A 50 0.57 -15.76 12.91
CA GLU A 50 1.21 -14.54 13.36
C GLU A 50 0.18 -13.43 13.53
N ARG A 51 0.15 -12.81 14.72
CA ARG A 51 -0.74 -11.67 14.99
C ARG A 51 -0.10 -10.39 14.49
N VAL A 52 -0.80 -9.64 13.65
CA VAL A 52 -0.32 -8.34 13.16
C VAL A 52 -1.09 -7.25 13.87
N LEU A 53 -0.47 -6.60 14.86
CA LEU A 53 -1.14 -5.52 15.59
C LEU A 53 -1.43 -4.32 14.68
N LEU A 54 -0.46 -3.94 13.86
CA LEU A 54 -0.53 -2.77 12.98
C LEU A 54 0.11 -3.12 11.63
N LEU A 55 -0.60 -2.80 10.55
CA LEU A 55 -0.05 -2.77 9.20
C LEU A 55 0.05 -1.30 8.74
N LYS A 56 1.27 -0.79 8.51
CA LYS A 56 1.51 0.52 7.89
C LYS A 56 1.93 0.29 6.43
N ILE A 57 1.29 0.98 5.49
CA ILE A 57 1.57 0.89 4.05
C ILE A 57 1.84 2.31 3.51
N ASP A 58 3.02 2.52 2.97
CA ASP A 58 3.45 3.79 2.36
C ASP A 58 4.31 3.41 1.16
N VAL A 59 3.67 3.27 0.00
CA VAL A 59 4.28 2.71 -1.22
C VAL A 59 4.03 3.60 -2.44
N GLN A 60 3.94 4.91 -2.20
CA GLN A 60 3.95 5.95 -3.23
C GLN A 60 2.88 5.73 -4.32
N GLY A 61 1.65 5.39 -3.91
CA GLY A 61 0.49 5.23 -4.78
C GLY A 61 0.10 3.78 -5.08
N TRP A 62 0.88 2.80 -4.62
CA TRP A 62 0.61 1.37 -4.85
C TRP A 62 -0.16 0.67 -3.72
N GLU A 63 -0.75 1.44 -2.80
CA GLU A 63 -1.37 0.95 -1.58
C GLU A 63 -2.45 -0.08 -1.88
N TYR A 64 -3.28 0.15 -2.90
CA TYR A 64 -4.33 -0.79 -3.28
C TYR A 64 -3.80 -2.17 -3.70
N HIS A 65 -2.64 -2.22 -4.34
CA HIS A 65 -2.03 -3.49 -4.77
C HIS A 65 -1.47 -4.28 -3.60
N VAL A 66 -0.85 -3.58 -2.63
CA VAL A 66 -0.39 -4.20 -1.37
C VAL A 66 -1.58 -4.74 -0.59
N LEU A 67 -2.67 -3.96 -0.48
CA LEU A 67 -3.89 -4.36 0.20
C LEU A 67 -4.52 -5.62 -0.43
N LYS A 68 -4.60 -5.71 -1.76
CA LYS A 68 -5.05 -6.93 -2.45
C LYS A 68 -4.16 -8.13 -2.14
N GLY A 69 -2.84 -7.94 -2.09
CA GLY A 69 -1.87 -8.98 -1.71
C GLY A 69 -1.92 -9.39 -0.24
N ALA A 70 -2.63 -8.63 0.61
CA ALA A 70 -2.84 -8.89 2.03
C ALA A 70 -4.30 -9.29 2.34
N SER A 71 -5.09 -9.70 1.35
CA SER A 71 -6.53 -9.95 1.52
C SER A 71 -6.85 -10.96 2.63
N LYS A 72 -6.10 -12.05 2.78
CA LYS A 72 -6.30 -13.05 3.85
C LYS A 72 -5.90 -12.48 5.21
N LEU A 73 -4.79 -11.73 5.27
CA LEU A 73 -4.37 -11.02 6.48
C LEU A 73 -5.43 -10.02 6.96
N LEU A 74 -5.92 -9.17 6.07
CA LEU A 74 -6.92 -8.15 6.37
C LEU A 74 -8.30 -8.75 6.68
N SER A 75 -8.60 -9.94 6.17
CA SER A 75 -9.85 -10.66 6.48
C SER A 75 -9.85 -11.34 7.85
N ARG A 76 -8.72 -11.39 8.57
CA ARG A 76 -8.66 -11.95 9.94
C ARG A 76 -9.55 -11.16 10.90
N LYS A 77 -9.87 -11.75 12.06
CA LYS A 77 -10.66 -11.07 13.10
C LYS A 77 -9.96 -9.79 13.58
N GLY A 78 -10.73 -8.82 14.09
CA GLY A 78 -10.19 -7.56 14.63
C GLY A 78 -9.11 -7.79 15.68
N SER A 79 -9.31 -8.77 16.56
CA SER A 79 -8.32 -9.24 17.55
C SER A 79 -6.96 -9.65 16.96
N GLN A 80 -6.90 -10.06 15.69
CA GLN A 80 -5.70 -10.52 15.01
C GLN A 80 -5.06 -9.47 14.07
N ALA A 81 -5.85 -8.55 13.52
CA ALA A 81 -5.40 -7.49 12.61
C ALA A 81 -6.17 -6.17 12.84
N PRO A 82 -6.07 -5.53 14.01
CA PRO A 82 -6.99 -4.45 14.40
C PRO A 82 -6.70 -3.12 13.71
N TYR A 83 -5.43 -2.83 13.37
CA TYR A 83 -5.02 -1.50 12.91
C TYR A 83 -4.37 -1.54 11.52
N LEU A 84 -4.82 -0.66 10.65
CA LEU A 84 -4.24 -0.40 9.34
C LEU A 84 -4.01 1.10 9.20
N ILE A 85 -2.82 1.49 8.75
CA ILE A 85 -2.52 2.86 8.32
C ILE A 85 -2.00 2.78 6.89
N TYR A 86 -2.55 3.59 5.98
CA TYR A 86 -2.02 3.67 4.62
C TYR A 86 -2.03 5.11 4.10
N GLU A 87 -1.11 5.44 3.20
CA GLU A 87 -1.10 6.73 2.51
C GLU A 87 -2.24 6.80 1.48
N GLU A 88 -3.04 7.86 1.54
CA GLU A 88 -4.16 8.15 0.65
C GLU A 88 -3.93 9.49 -0.05
N ASP A 89 -2.95 9.52 -0.97
CA ASP A 89 -2.75 10.61 -1.93
C ASP A 89 -3.41 10.24 -3.27
N GLU A 90 -4.56 10.83 -3.55
CA GLU A 90 -5.37 10.52 -4.74
C GLU A 90 -4.59 10.66 -6.06
N ARG A 91 -3.65 11.61 -6.15
CA ARG A 91 -2.85 11.82 -7.36
C ARG A 91 -1.85 10.68 -7.56
N LEU A 92 -1.21 10.20 -6.50
CA LEU A 92 -0.30 9.04 -6.56
C LEU A 92 -1.07 7.74 -6.84
N LEU A 93 -2.25 7.57 -6.23
CA LEU A 93 -3.13 6.42 -6.46
C LEU A 93 -3.56 6.33 -7.93
N GLN A 94 -3.98 7.46 -8.51
CA GLN A 94 -4.38 7.53 -9.93
C GLN A 94 -3.21 7.26 -10.87
N ALA A 95 -2.00 7.76 -10.55
CA ALA A 95 -0.78 7.45 -11.30
C ALA A 95 -0.40 5.94 -11.25
N SER A 96 -1.07 5.18 -10.40
CA SER A 96 -0.90 3.74 -10.20
C SER A 96 -2.18 2.94 -10.54
N ASN A 97 -3.10 3.56 -11.29
CA ASN A 97 -4.37 2.95 -11.73
C ASN A 97 -5.26 2.47 -10.58
N SER A 98 -5.37 3.27 -9.52
CA SER A 98 -6.27 3.05 -8.39
C SER A 98 -6.85 4.36 -7.89
N SER A 99 -7.74 4.28 -6.90
CA SER A 99 -8.37 5.45 -6.26
C SER A 99 -8.60 5.20 -4.77
N SER A 100 -8.73 6.28 -4.00
CA SER A 100 -9.13 6.21 -2.60
C SER A 100 -10.45 5.44 -2.43
N LYS A 101 -11.42 5.68 -3.33
CA LYS A 101 -12.72 4.98 -3.30
C LYS A 101 -12.56 3.46 -3.40
N GLU A 102 -11.75 2.95 -4.33
CA GLU A 102 -11.52 1.51 -4.48
C GLU A 102 -10.88 0.91 -3.23
N ILE A 103 -9.91 1.61 -2.63
CA ILE A 103 -9.31 1.18 -1.37
C ILE A 103 -10.37 1.13 -0.26
N ARG A 104 -11.15 2.19 -0.08
CA ARG A 104 -12.19 2.25 0.96
C ARG A 104 -13.25 1.17 0.77
N ASP A 105 -13.67 0.92 -0.47
CA ASP A 105 -14.64 -0.14 -0.80
C ASP A 105 -14.08 -1.53 -0.46
N PHE A 106 -12.83 -1.80 -0.84
CA PHE A 106 -12.15 -3.04 -0.51
C PHE A 106 -12.00 -3.22 1.01
N LEU A 107 -11.53 -2.20 1.73
CA LEU A 107 -11.34 -2.25 3.17
C LEU A 107 -12.64 -2.53 3.92
N ARG A 108 -13.76 -1.95 3.50
CA ARG A 108 -15.08 -2.30 4.04
C ARG A 108 -15.46 -3.75 3.76
N SER A 109 -15.13 -4.29 2.58
CA SER A 109 -15.42 -5.70 2.25
C SER A 109 -14.67 -6.69 3.14
N VAL A 110 -13.51 -6.29 3.67
CA VAL A 110 -12.72 -7.08 4.62
C VAL A 110 -12.90 -6.60 6.06
N GLY A 111 -13.91 -5.78 6.37
CA GLY A 111 -14.37 -5.46 7.73
C GLY A 111 -13.74 -4.24 8.41
N TYR A 112 -12.93 -3.44 7.71
CA TYR A 112 -12.49 -2.13 8.21
C TYR A 112 -13.53 -1.08 7.83
N HIS A 113 -14.48 -0.84 8.74
CA HIS A 113 -15.55 0.15 8.55
C HIS A 113 -15.21 1.52 9.13
N ASP A 114 -14.35 1.56 10.14
CA ASP A 114 -14.01 2.76 10.89
C ASP A 114 -12.65 3.28 10.42
N CYS A 115 -12.66 4.31 9.57
CA CYS A 115 -11.43 4.96 9.15
C CYS A 115 -11.49 6.49 9.24
N THR A 116 -10.40 7.12 9.67
CA THR A 116 -10.22 8.57 9.75
C THR A 116 -8.98 8.99 8.97
N GLN A 117 -8.98 10.22 8.44
CA GLN A 117 -7.85 10.76 7.69
C GLN A 117 -7.09 11.78 8.53
N HIS A 118 -5.75 11.68 8.53
CA HIS A 118 -4.82 12.54 9.25
C HIS A 118 -3.72 12.97 8.27
N GLY A 119 -3.88 14.14 7.64
CA GLY A 119 -3.02 14.53 6.53
C GLY A 119 -3.25 13.61 5.32
N THR A 120 -2.20 13.02 4.77
CA THR A 120 -2.31 12.00 3.71
C THR A 120 -2.51 10.60 4.29
N ASP A 121 -2.41 10.38 5.61
CA ASP A 121 -2.57 9.06 6.20
C ASP A 121 -4.04 8.74 6.52
N ALA A 122 -4.50 7.59 6.05
CA ALA A 122 -5.75 6.98 6.45
C ALA A 122 -5.50 5.98 7.59
N HIS A 123 -6.14 6.20 8.73
CA HIS A 123 -6.10 5.33 9.90
C HIS A 123 -7.39 4.54 9.96
N CYS A 124 -7.30 3.22 9.82
CA CYS A 124 -8.43 2.30 9.84
C CYS A 124 -8.34 1.36 11.03
N THR A 125 -9.49 1.11 11.66
CA THR A 125 -9.62 0.18 12.77
C THR A 125 -10.66 -0.90 12.43
N LYS A 126 -10.40 -2.10 12.92
CA LYS A 126 -11.29 -3.26 12.79
C LYS A 126 -11.69 -3.76 14.17
N LYS A 127 -13.00 -3.78 14.42
CA LYS A 127 -13.60 -4.38 15.61
C LYS A 127 -13.86 -5.86 15.36
N ASP A 128 -13.96 -6.64 16.43
CA ASP A 128 -14.38 -8.04 16.36
C ASP A 128 -15.87 -8.18 16.02
#